data_AF-A0A948DGM6-F1
#
_entry.id   AF-A0A948DGM6-F1
#
_cell.length_a   1.000
_cell.length_b   1.000
_cell.length_c   1.000
_cell.angle_alpha   90.00
_cell.angle_beta   90.00
_cell.angle_gamma   90.00
#
_symmetry.space_group_name_H-M   'P 1'
#
loop_
_entity.id
_entity.type
_entity.pdbx_description
1 polymer ?
#
loop_
_entity_poly.entity_id
_entity_poly.type
_entity_poly.pdbx_seq_one_letter_code
_entity_poly.pdbx_strand_id
1 'polypeptide(L)'
;MSVYRLKWSGAENAPVSGPFIIVSNHQTSVDGLGIAIAIKKVARHHQILPWAKVEIRKGQDGIIGAILWRIFAKVEIDRGASDETPKAIKKSLDCLKKRKIVLVFPEGTRYTRGEVGPFRYGVANLARAVPAPVLPVGVYRRAEDNGVQVNIGQPFFMPALPQDAEVPSIPRNRAEAMIVKQLELARQWGEEVGRDRRGMKLLAAMIGQMTRTLERYQSDFNRLVHMATPEDNELMRDRVMELLPDDWRKVETPSHRDRPDKQKLFPE
;
A
#
# COMPACT_ATOMS: atom_id res chain seq x y z
N MET A 1 -0.66 -26.44 -20.84
CA MET A 1 -1.05 -25.07 -20.43
C MET A 1 -1.28 -25.03 -18.93
N SER A 2 -0.35 -24.50 -18.14
CA SER A 2 -0.54 -24.36 -16.69
C SER A 2 -1.60 -23.30 -16.41
N VAL A 3 -2.77 -23.72 -15.97
CA VAL A 3 -3.83 -22.83 -15.49
C VAL A 3 -3.33 -22.16 -14.22
N TYR A 4 -3.15 -20.84 -14.24
CA TYR A 4 -2.85 -20.05 -13.04
C TYR A 4 -4.02 -20.15 -12.05
N ARG A 5 -3.97 -21.11 -11.12
CA ARG A 5 -5.00 -21.28 -10.09
C ARG A 5 -4.82 -20.24 -8.99
N LEU A 6 -5.66 -19.22 -9.00
CA LEU A 6 -5.76 -18.24 -7.92
C LEU A 6 -6.62 -18.84 -6.79
N LYS A 7 -6.07 -18.83 -5.57
CA LYS A 7 -6.82 -19.05 -4.34
C LYS A 7 -6.66 -17.83 -3.44
N TRP A 8 -7.63 -17.59 -2.57
CA TRP A 8 -7.58 -16.52 -1.61
C TRP A 8 -8.24 -16.92 -0.29
N SER A 9 -7.89 -16.23 0.80
CA SER A 9 -8.50 -16.36 2.13
C SER A 9 -8.64 -14.99 2.79
N GLY A 10 -9.55 -14.87 3.76
CA GLY A 10 -9.75 -13.64 4.54
C GLY A 10 -10.34 -12.47 3.74
N ALA A 11 -10.99 -12.73 2.60
CA ALA A 11 -11.54 -11.66 1.77
C ALA A 11 -12.60 -10.84 2.52
N GLU A 12 -13.34 -11.48 3.42
CA GLU A 12 -14.30 -10.90 4.36
C GLU A 12 -13.70 -9.84 5.29
N ASN A 13 -12.37 -9.84 5.51
CA ASN A 13 -11.68 -8.82 6.32
C ASN A 13 -11.61 -7.47 5.59
N ALA A 14 -11.66 -7.48 4.26
CA ALA A 14 -11.54 -6.26 3.47
C ALA A 14 -12.78 -5.35 3.64
N PRO A 15 -12.61 -4.02 3.77
CA PRO A 15 -13.74 -3.12 3.73
C PRO A 15 -14.57 -3.27 2.44
N VAL A 16 -15.90 -3.15 2.55
CA VAL A 16 -16.80 -3.35 1.40
C VAL A 16 -16.66 -2.27 0.31
N SER A 17 -15.95 -1.18 0.64
CA SER A 17 -15.61 -0.09 -0.28
C SER A 17 -14.39 0.66 0.21
N GLY A 18 -13.69 1.38 -0.69
CA GLY A 18 -12.67 2.35 -0.28
C GLY A 18 -13.28 3.51 0.53
N PRO A 19 -12.45 4.25 1.30
CA PRO A 19 -11.00 4.34 1.16
C PRO A 19 -10.20 3.43 2.10
N PHE A 20 -9.28 2.65 1.54
CA PHE A 20 -8.28 1.91 2.31
C PHE A 20 -7.00 1.72 1.48
N ILE A 21 -5.92 1.42 2.18
CA ILE A 21 -4.59 1.20 1.61
C ILE A 21 -4.29 -0.29 1.70
N ILE A 22 -3.94 -0.93 0.59
CA ILE A 22 -3.45 -2.32 0.59
C ILE A 22 -1.93 -2.28 0.65
N VAL A 23 -1.36 -3.03 1.58
CA VAL A 23 0.08 -3.27 1.70
C VAL A 23 0.35 -4.74 1.49
N SER A 24 1.27 -5.06 0.57
CA SER A 24 1.62 -6.44 0.22
C SER A 24 3.09 -6.60 -0.06
N ASN A 25 3.61 -7.81 0.16
CA ASN A 25 4.89 -8.24 -0.40
C ASN A 25 4.79 -8.37 -1.93
N HIS A 26 5.93 -8.37 -2.63
CA HIS A 26 5.98 -8.40 -4.09
C HIS A 26 6.97 -9.43 -4.63
N GLN A 27 6.46 -10.43 -5.35
CA GLN A 27 7.24 -11.50 -5.97
C GLN A 27 7.18 -11.47 -7.49
N THR A 28 6.01 -11.19 -8.07
CA THR A 28 5.78 -11.31 -9.51
C THR A 28 5.02 -10.13 -10.08
N SER A 29 5.09 -9.94 -11.40
CA SER A 29 4.34 -8.88 -12.08
C SER A 29 2.82 -9.03 -11.96
N VAL A 30 2.31 -10.22 -11.66
CA VAL A 30 0.87 -10.51 -11.59
C VAL A 30 0.29 -10.48 -10.19
N ASP A 31 1.09 -10.20 -9.15
CA ASP A 31 0.61 -10.16 -7.76
C ASP A 31 -0.55 -9.18 -7.60
N GLY A 32 -0.40 -7.96 -8.13
CA GLY A 32 -1.44 -6.93 -8.08
C GLY A 32 -2.74 -7.34 -8.77
N LEU A 33 -2.66 -8.19 -9.80
CA LEU A 33 -3.85 -8.75 -10.45
C LEU A 33 -4.54 -9.78 -9.55
N GLY A 34 -3.78 -10.67 -8.92
CA GLY A 34 -4.30 -11.64 -7.95
C GLY A 34 -5.02 -10.94 -6.78
N ILE A 35 -4.39 -9.93 -6.20
CA ILE A 35 -4.97 -9.08 -5.14
C ILE A 35 -6.25 -8.42 -5.63
N ALA A 36 -6.23 -7.81 -6.82
CA ALA A 36 -7.40 -7.13 -7.36
C ALA A 36 -8.59 -8.08 -7.58
N ILE A 37 -8.33 -9.31 -8.06
CA ILE A 37 -9.38 -10.33 -8.24
C ILE A 37 -9.94 -10.78 -6.89
N ALA A 38 -9.09 -11.02 -5.89
CA ALA A 38 -9.51 -11.41 -4.54
C ALA A 38 -10.37 -10.32 -3.89
N ILE A 39 -9.90 -9.06 -3.90
CA ILE A 39 -10.61 -7.92 -3.31
C ILE A 39 -11.94 -7.64 -4.01
N LYS A 40 -12.03 -7.82 -5.35
CA LYS A 40 -13.27 -7.62 -6.11
C LYS A 40 -14.40 -8.56 -5.66
N LYS A 41 -14.11 -9.67 -4.98
CA LYS A 41 -15.14 -10.55 -4.43
C LYS A 41 -15.98 -9.88 -3.35
N VAL A 42 -15.38 -8.96 -2.58
CA VAL A 42 -15.99 -8.25 -1.45
C VAL A 42 -16.22 -6.77 -1.76
N ALA A 43 -15.22 -6.05 -2.26
CA ALA A 43 -15.32 -4.63 -2.62
C ALA A 43 -15.79 -4.41 -4.06
N ARG A 44 -16.96 -4.98 -4.40
CA ARG A 44 -17.54 -4.89 -5.75
C ARG A 44 -17.71 -3.42 -6.16
N HIS A 45 -17.26 -3.07 -7.37
CA HIS A 45 -17.33 -1.73 -8.00
C HIS A 45 -16.31 -0.66 -7.57
N HIS A 46 -15.16 -1.03 -6.98
CA HIS A 46 -14.12 -0.06 -6.64
C HIS A 46 -12.89 -0.17 -7.55
N GLN A 47 -12.29 0.97 -7.88
CA GLN A 47 -11.02 1.04 -8.60
C GLN A 47 -9.88 0.87 -7.60
N ILE A 48 -9.05 -0.16 -7.82
CA ILE A 48 -7.79 -0.36 -7.11
C ILE A 48 -6.70 0.27 -7.95
N LEU A 49 -5.95 1.19 -7.36
CA LEU A 49 -4.88 1.93 -8.01
C LEU A 49 -3.53 1.53 -7.41
N PRO A 50 -2.75 0.67 -8.09
CA PRO A 50 -1.42 0.37 -7.64
C PRO A 50 -0.48 1.56 -7.85
N TRP A 51 0.47 1.70 -6.92
CA TRP A 51 1.67 2.51 -7.13
C TRP A 51 2.53 1.82 -8.20
N ALA A 52 2.77 2.51 -9.32
CA ALA A 52 3.46 1.94 -10.45
C ALA A 52 4.61 2.83 -10.93
N LYS A 53 5.74 2.19 -11.20
CA LYS A 53 6.94 2.80 -11.78
C LYS A 53 6.62 3.39 -13.17
N VAL A 54 7.06 4.61 -13.43
CA VAL A 54 6.89 5.27 -14.74
C VAL A 54 7.56 4.47 -15.87
N GLU A 55 8.61 3.71 -15.57
CA GLU A 55 9.31 2.82 -16.50
C GLU A 55 8.43 1.69 -17.06
N ILE A 56 7.39 1.27 -16.30
CA ILE A 56 6.42 0.27 -16.77
C ILE A 56 5.61 0.84 -17.95
N ARG A 57 5.31 2.15 -17.93
CA ARG A 57 4.69 2.86 -19.07
C ARG A 57 5.54 2.76 -20.33
N LYS A 58 6.87 2.80 -20.17
CA LYS A 58 7.85 2.74 -21.27
C LYS A 58 8.03 1.32 -21.82
N GLY A 59 7.23 0.34 -21.38
CA GLY A 59 7.26 -1.04 -21.87
C GLY A 59 8.45 -1.86 -21.36
N GLN A 60 9.17 -1.37 -20.33
CA GLN A 60 10.40 -2.02 -19.85
C GLN A 60 10.15 -3.33 -19.11
N ASP A 61 8.91 -3.59 -18.68
CA ASP A 61 8.44 -4.84 -18.04
C ASP A 61 7.78 -5.83 -19.04
N GLY A 62 7.98 -5.62 -20.35
CA GLY A 62 7.46 -6.49 -21.40
C GLY A 62 5.94 -6.41 -21.58
N ILE A 63 5.39 -7.36 -22.36
CA ILE A 63 3.98 -7.36 -22.80
C ILE A 63 3.02 -7.40 -21.61
N ILE A 64 3.31 -8.22 -20.59
CA ILE A 64 2.47 -8.33 -19.39
C ILE A 64 2.45 -6.99 -18.63
N GLY A 65 3.60 -6.33 -18.47
CA GLY A 65 3.68 -5.01 -17.86
C GLY A 65 2.85 -3.96 -18.62
N ALA A 66 2.90 -3.98 -19.96
CA ALA A 66 2.13 -3.08 -20.81
C ALA A 66 0.61 -3.34 -20.77
N ILE A 67 0.19 -4.60 -20.68
CA ILE A 67 -1.22 -4.99 -20.50
C ILE A 67 -1.72 -4.52 -19.13
N LEU A 68 -0.99 -4.83 -18.06
CA LEU A 68 -1.31 -4.36 -16.71
C LEU A 68 -1.28 -2.83 -16.61
N TRP A 69 -0.46 -2.16 -17.42
CA TRP A 69 -0.46 -0.70 -17.57
C TRP A 69 -1.78 -0.16 -18.11
N ARG A 70 -2.35 -0.80 -19.12
CA ARG A 70 -3.62 -0.39 -19.72
C ARG A 70 -4.84 -0.72 -18.86
N ILE A 71 -4.79 -1.79 -18.06
CA ILE A 71 -5.95 -2.29 -17.31
C ILE A 71 -6.17 -1.53 -15.99
N PHE A 72 -5.12 -1.10 -15.31
CA PHE A 72 -5.23 -0.41 -14.02
C PHE A 72 -5.09 1.10 -14.19
N ALA A 73 -5.96 1.88 -13.54
CA ALA A 73 -5.64 3.25 -13.18
C ALA A 73 -4.55 3.20 -12.09
N LYS A 74 -3.54 4.10 -12.14
CA LYS A 74 -2.33 3.95 -11.31
C LYS A 74 -1.92 5.27 -10.68
N VAL A 75 -1.21 5.19 -9.56
CA VAL A 75 -0.43 6.31 -9.03
C VAL A 75 0.99 6.16 -9.59
N GLU A 76 1.33 7.02 -10.54
CA GLU A 76 2.66 7.02 -11.16
C GLU A 76 3.74 7.58 -10.22
N ILE A 77 4.86 6.86 -10.12
CA ILE A 77 6.01 7.20 -9.29
C ILE A 77 7.30 7.03 -10.12
N ASP A 78 8.09 8.09 -10.23
CA ASP A 78 9.47 8.01 -10.67
C ASP A 78 10.36 7.88 -9.42
N ARG A 79 11.14 6.80 -9.33
CA ARG A 79 11.93 6.50 -8.12
C ARG A 79 13.35 7.06 -8.17
N GLY A 80 13.74 7.71 -9.28
CA GLY A 80 15.03 8.37 -9.45
C GLY A 80 15.05 9.85 -9.05
N ALA A 81 13.89 10.44 -8.74
CA ALA A 81 13.77 11.85 -8.36
C ALA A 81 13.40 12.01 -6.86
N SER A 82 14.07 12.95 -6.19
CA SER A 82 13.96 13.21 -4.74
C SER A 82 12.56 13.66 -4.29
N ASP A 83 11.76 14.28 -5.18
CA ASP A 83 10.49 14.93 -4.84
C ASP A 83 9.23 14.08 -5.12
N GLU A 84 9.38 12.81 -5.47
CA GLU A 84 8.25 12.01 -5.97
C GLU A 84 7.43 11.34 -4.86
N THR A 85 7.98 11.14 -3.66
CA THR A 85 7.22 10.57 -2.53
C THR A 85 6.07 11.47 -2.11
N PRO A 86 6.26 12.79 -1.88
CA PRO A 86 5.13 13.69 -1.60
C PRO A 86 4.11 13.77 -2.73
N LYS A 87 4.53 13.72 -4.01
CA LYS A 87 3.62 13.69 -5.15
C LYS A 87 2.78 12.41 -5.20
N ALA A 88 3.40 11.25 -4.94
CA ALA A 88 2.71 9.97 -4.86
C ALA A 88 1.71 9.94 -3.70
N ILE A 89 2.09 10.49 -2.54
CA ILE A 89 1.20 10.66 -1.40
C ILE A 89 0.01 11.54 -1.80
N LYS A 90 0.24 12.73 -2.36
CA LYS A 90 -0.83 13.64 -2.80
C LYS A 90 -1.81 12.98 -3.76
N LYS A 91 -1.31 12.29 -4.80
CA LYS A 91 -2.15 11.53 -5.74
C LYS A 91 -2.94 10.42 -5.03
N SER A 92 -2.35 9.78 -4.03
CA SER A 92 -3.02 8.75 -3.23
C SER A 92 -4.13 9.33 -2.36
N LEU A 93 -3.89 10.49 -1.73
CA LEU A 93 -4.92 11.24 -0.99
C LEU A 93 -6.11 11.59 -1.90
N ASP A 94 -5.85 12.02 -3.13
CA ASP A 94 -6.89 12.28 -4.14
C ASP A 94 -7.69 11.02 -4.52
N CYS A 95 -7.06 9.85 -4.50
CA CYS A 95 -7.74 8.59 -4.74
C CYS A 95 -8.61 8.18 -3.55
N LEU A 96 -8.05 8.27 -2.33
CA LEU A 96 -8.75 7.90 -1.10
C LEU A 96 -9.97 8.82 -0.87
N LYS A 97 -9.86 10.14 -1.06
CA LYS A 97 -11.03 11.04 -0.94
C LYS A 97 -12.13 10.75 -1.97
N LYS A 98 -11.78 10.10 -3.09
CA LYS A 98 -12.70 9.63 -4.13
C LYS A 98 -13.16 8.18 -3.90
N ARG A 99 -12.99 7.64 -2.68
CA ARG A 99 -13.36 6.28 -2.26
C ARG A 99 -12.69 5.17 -3.08
N LYS A 100 -11.53 5.47 -3.66
CA LYS A 100 -10.72 4.48 -4.37
C LYS A 100 -9.78 3.78 -3.39
N ILE A 101 -9.23 2.66 -3.83
CA ILE A 101 -8.30 1.83 -3.05
C ILE A 101 -6.90 2.07 -3.59
N VAL A 102 -5.92 2.25 -2.71
CA VAL A 102 -4.52 2.41 -3.09
C VAL A 102 -3.78 1.14 -2.77
N LEU A 103 -3.10 0.53 -3.74
CA LEU A 103 -2.26 -0.66 -3.53
C LEU A 103 -0.79 -0.27 -3.57
N VAL A 104 -0.03 -0.63 -2.55
CA VAL A 104 1.41 -0.36 -2.48
C VAL A 104 2.18 -1.64 -2.16
N PHE A 105 3.25 -1.83 -2.92
CA PHE A 105 4.29 -2.84 -2.67
C PHE A 105 5.50 -2.11 -2.06
N PRO A 106 5.64 -2.06 -0.73
CA PRO A 106 6.54 -1.11 -0.07
C PRO A 106 8.02 -1.42 -0.28
N GLU A 107 8.35 -2.67 -0.61
CA GLU A 107 9.71 -3.11 -0.98
C GLU A 107 10.27 -2.33 -2.18
N GLY A 108 9.38 -1.86 -3.06
CA GLY A 108 9.78 -1.11 -4.26
C GLY A 108 10.56 -1.94 -5.30
N THR A 109 10.71 -3.22 -5.09
CA THR A 109 11.24 -4.19 -6.04
C THR A 109 10.60 -5.54 -5.76
N ARG A 110 10.87 -6.52 -6.62
CA ARG A 110 10.46 -7.91 -6.39
C ARG A 110 11.55 -8.60 -5.58
N TYR A 111 11.14 -9.45 -4.64
CA TYR A 111 12.03 -10.32 -3.88
C TYR A 111 11.80 -11.79 -4.24
N THR A 112 12.83 -12.60 -4.01
CA THR A 112 12.80 -14.05 -4.24
C THR A 112 11.76 -14.72 -3.36
N ARG A 113 11.36 -15.93 -3.74
CA ARG A 113 10.47 -16.75 -2.93
C ARG A 113 11.03 -16.98 -1.53
N GLY A 114 10.19 -16.79 -0.50
CA GLY A 114 10.57 -16.98 0.90
C GLY A 114 11.19 -15.77 1.58
N GLU A 115 11.35 -14.65 0.86
CA GLU A 115 11.97 -13.44 1.40
C GLU A 115 11.03 -12.23 1.28
N VAL A 116 11.00 -11.39 2.31
CA VAL A 116 10.39 -10.06 2.28
C VAL A 116 11.47 -9.03 2.60
N GLY A 117 11.69 -8.08 1.69
CA GLY A 117 12.66 -7.01 1.86
C GLY A 117 12.24 -5.92 2.85
N PRO A 118 13.12 -4.93 3.10
CA PRO A 118 12.77 -3.76 3.90
C PRO A 118 11.69 -2.92 3.20
N PHE A 119 10.75 -2.42 3.97
CA PHE A 119 9.69 -1.54 3.48
C PHE A 119 10.17 -0.09 3.40
N ARG A 120 9.83 0.59 2.30
CA ARG A 120 10.09 2.03 2.15
C ARG A 120 9.01 2.83 2.90
N TYR A 121 9.43 3.93 3.52
CA TYR A 121 8.58 4.85 4.29
C TYR A 121 7.41 5.48 3.55
N GLY A 122 7.37 5.46 2.21
CA GLY A 122 6.35 6.15 1.42
C GLY A 122 4.91 5.74 1.79
N VAL A 123 4.68 4.45 2.05
CA VAL A 123 3.34 3.96 2.42
C VAL A 123 3.00 4.25 3.89
N ALA A 124 3.97 4.17 4.79
CA ALA A 124 3.78 4.53 6.20
C ALA A 124 3.47 6.02 6.34
N ASN A 125 4.17 6.86 5.57
CA ASN A 125 3.90 8.29 5.46
C ASN A 125 2.46 8.55 4.95
N LEU A 126 2.02 7.83 3.92
CA LEU A 126 0.64 7.91 3.45
C LEU A 126 -0.37 7.49 4.53
N ALA A 127 -0.13 6.38 5.22
CA ALA A 127 -1.00 5.87 6.27
C ALA A 127 -1.05 6.79 7.50
N ARG A 128 0.01 7.55 7.78
CA ARG A 128 0.00 8.58 8.83
C ARG A 128 -0.66 9.89 8.38
N ALA A 129 -0.60 10.23 7.10
CA ALA A 129 -1.19 11.47 6.60
C ALA A 129 -2.73 11.50 6.67
N VAL A 130 -3.39 10.35 6.81
CA VAL A 130 -4.86 10.25 6.78
C VAL A 130 -5.42 9.09 7.61
N PRO A 131 -6.69 9.15 8.02
CA PRO A 131 -7.39 8.08 8.74
C PRO A 131 -7.86 7.00 7.75
N ALA A 132 -6.94 6.45 6.97
CA ALA A 132 -7.24 5.34 6.06
C ALA A 132 -6.79 4.02 6.69
N PRO A 133 -7.66 3.00 6.79
CA PRO A 133 -7.24 1.68 7.23
C PRO A 133 -6.23 1.09 6.24
N VAL A 134 -5.23 0.40 6.80
CA VAL A 134 -4.24 -0.39 6.08
C VAL A 134 -4.68 -1.84 6.12
N LEU A 135 -4.85 -2.44 4.95
CA LEU A 135 -5.20 -3.84 4.77
C LEU A 135 -3.93 -4.62 4.36
N PRO A 136 -3.36 -5.43 5.26
CA PRO A 136 -2.21 -6.25 4.94
C PRO A 136 -2.65 -7.44 4.07
N VAL A 137 -1.81 -7.76 3.09
CA VAL A 137 -2.04 -8.88 2.17
C VAL A 137 -0.73 -9.63 1.96
N GLY A 138 -0.76 -10.94 2.17
CA GLY A 138 0.34 -11.85 1.83
C GLY A 138 0.08 -12.50 0.47
N VAL A 139 1.06 -12.46 -0.43
CA VAL A 139 0.99 -13.10 -1.75
C VAL A 139 2.17 -14.06 -1.92
N TYR A 140 1.86 -15.30 -2.29
CA TYR A 140 2.89 -16.29 -2.60
C TYR A 140 2.47 -17.31 -3.65
N ARG A 141 3.46 -17.97 -4.24
CA ARG A 141 3.23 -19.19 -5.05
C ARG A 141 3.23 -20.42 -4.16
N ARG A 142 2.18 -21.23 -4.30
CA ARG A 142 2.08 -22.54 -3.63
C ARG A 142 3.05 -23.53 -4.27
N ALA A 143 3.66 -24.40 -3.44
CA ALA A 143 4.61 -25.39 -3.94
C ALA A 143 3.91 -26.50 -4.73
N GLU A 144 2.71 -26.89 -4.29
CA GLU A 144 2.01 -28.07 -4.80
C GLU A 144 1.54 -27.91 -6.25
N ASP A 145 1.06 -26.72 -6.62
CA ASP A 145 0.39 -26.50 -7.92
C ASP A 145 0.90 -25.28 -8.69
N ASN A 146 1.96 -24.62 -8.21
CA ASN A 146 2.50 -23.36 -8.74
C ASN A 146 1.46 -22.21 -8.86
N GLY A 147 0.28 -22.37 -8.25
CA GLY A 147 -0.77 -21.38 -8.26
C GLY A 147 -0.49 -20.25 -7.26
N VAL A 148 -1.23 -19.16 -7.42
CA VAL A 148 -1.08 -17.95 -6.60
C VAL A 148 -2.03 -18.02 -5.41
N GLN A 149 -1.51 -17.83 -4.22
CA GLN A 149 -2.26 -17.65 -2.98
C GLN A 149 -2.27 -16.17 -2.61
N VAL A 150 -3.45 -15.66 -2.21
CA VAL A 150 -3.63 -14.31 -1.66
C VAL A 150 -4.31 -14.41 -0.30
N ASN A 151 -3.57 -14.11 0.76
CA ASN A 151 -4.09 -14.10 2.12
C ASN A 151 -4.38 -12.66 2.54
N ILE A 152 -5.60 -12.35 2.94
CA ILE A 152 -6.03 -10.99 3.31
C ILE A 152 -6.19 -10.94 4.84
N GLY A 153 -5.40 -10.11 5.49
CA GLY A 153 -5.42 -9.97 6.95
C GLY A 153 -6.46 -8.97 7.45
N GLN A 154 -6.48 -8.76 8.77
CA GLN A 154 -7.35 -7.75 9.38
C GLN A 154 -6.84 -6.34 9.07
N PRO A 155 -7.73 -5.40 8.70
CA PRO A 155 -7.34 -4.02 8.53
C PRO A 155 -6.93 -3.41 9.88
N PHE A 156 -5.93 -2.53 9.86
CA PHE A 156 -5.44 -1.82 11.04
C PHE A 156 -5.21 -0.34 10.71
N PHE A 157 -5.08 0.47 11.75
CA PHE A 157 -4.67 1.87 11.64
C PHE A 157 -3.25 2.00 12.19
N MET A 158 -2.50 3.00 11.72
CA MET A 158 -1.23 3.33 12.34
C MET A 158 -1.50 3.71 13.80
N PRO A 159 -0.82 3.07 14.76
CA PRO A 159 -0.99 3.42 16.16
C PRO A 159 -0.64 4.89 16.41
N ALA A 160 -1.18 5.42 17.51
CA ALA A 160 -0.76 6.72 18.02
C ALA A 160 0.76 6.75 18.14
N LEU A 161 1.36 7.90 17.80
CA LEU A 161 2.78 8.09 18.05
C LEU A 161 3.01 8.04 19.56
N PRO A 162 4.06 7.35 20.04
CA PRO A 162 4.53 7.50 21.41
C PRO A 162 4.71 8.98 21.74
N GLN A 163 4.42 9.38 22.99
CA GLN A 163 4.53 10.79 23.40
C GLN A 163 5.97 11.33 23.29
N ASP A 164 6.94 10.42 23.35
CA ASP A 164 8.39 10.64 23.29
C ASP A 164 8.98 10.32 21.90
N ALA A 165 8.18 9.91 20.92
CA ALA A 165 8.70 9.58 19.60
C ALA A 165 9.35 10.80 18.94
N GLU A 166 10.60 10.64 18.49
CA GLU A 166 11.26 11.61 17.61
C GLU A 166 10.60 11.57 16.23
N VAL A 167 9.50 12.30 16.08
CA VAL A 167 8.84 12.46 14.79
C VAL A 167 9.70 13.39 13.92
N PRO A 168 10.08 13.02 12.69
CA PRO A 168 10.93 13.85 11.83
C PRO A 168 10.37 15.26 11.55
N SER A 169 9.06 15.44 11.74
CA SER A 169 8.33 16.69 11.54
C SER A 169 7.80 17.27 12.86
N ILE A 170 8.69 17.60 13.79
CA ILE A 170 8.35 18.34 15.02
C ILE A 170 7.53 19.59 14.63
N PRO A 171 6.31 19.78 15.19
CA PRO A 171 5.54 20.99 14.95
C PRO A 171 6.33 22.22 15.37
N ARG A 172 6.62 23.12 14.43
CA ARG A 172 7.37 24.35 14.66
C ARG A 172 6.49 25.47 15.21
N ASN A 173 5.18 25.35 15.04
CA ASN A 173 4.21 26.35 15.49
C ASN A 173 2.90 25.69 15.95
N ARG A 174 2.06 26.50 16.60
CA ARG A 174 0.76 26.07 17.15
C ARG A 174 -0.19 25.53 16.08
N ALA A 175 -0.13 26.05 14.85
CA ALA A 175 -1.00 25.61 13.77
C ALA A 175 -0.66 24.19 13.33
N GLU A 176 0.62 23.89 13.13
CA GLU A 176 1.11 22.54 12.80
C GLU A 176 0.81 21.54 13.92
N ALA A 177 0.99 21.93 15.18
CA ALA A 177 0.67 21.07 16.32
C ALA A 177 -0.81 20.70 16.35
N MET A 178 -1.68 21.65 16.01
CA MET A 178 -3.11 21.42 15.91
C MET A 178 -3.48 20.48 14.75
N ILE A 179 -2.77 20.55 13.62
CA ILE A 179 -2.96 19.62 12.50
C ILE A 179 -2.56 18.21 12.91
N VAL A 180 -1.39 18.02 13.52
CA VAL A 180 -0.93 16.71 13.99
C VAL A 180 -1.94 16.11 14.96
N LYS A 181 -2.42 16.90 15.92
CA LYS A 181 -3.48 16.49 16.85
C LYS A 181 -4.78 16.11 16.14
N GLN A 182 -5.19 16.87 15.13
CA GLN A 182 -6.37 16.52 14.32
C GLN A 182 -6.17 15.21 13.54
N LEU A 183 -4.97 14.96 13.02
CA LEU A 183 -4.63 13.70 12.34
C LEU A 183 -4.74 12.51 13.31
N GLU A 184 -4.22 12.66 14.53
CA GLU A 184 -4.30 11.64 15.57
C GLU A 184 -5.74 11.31 15.97
N LEU A 185 -6.53 12.34 16.31
CA LEU A 185 -7.94 12.18 16.67
C LEU A 185 -8.74 11.54 15.53
N ALA A 186 -8.47 11.95 14.28
CA ALA A 186 -9.13 11.38 13.12
C ALA A 186 -8.79 9.90 12.93
N ARG A 187 -7.56 9.47 13.23
CA ARG A 187 -7.16 8.05 13.17
C ARG A 187 -7.86 7.23 14.25
N GLN A 188 -7.84 7.69 15.49
CA GLN A 188 -8.54 7.05 16.62
C GLN A 188 -10.03 6.88 16.30
N TRP A 189 -10.67 7.94 15.82
CA TRP A 189 -12.06 7.87 15.42
C TRP A 189 -12.27 6.94 14.22
N GLY A 190 -11.33 6.95 13.28
CA GLY A 190 -11.37 6.08 12.10
C GLY A 190 -11.33 4.59 12.43
N GLU A 191 -10.73 4.19 13.56
CA GLU A 191 -10.74 2.82 14.09
C GLU A 191 -12.14 2.37 14.50
N GLU A 192 -12.94 3.26 15.07
CA GLU A 192 -14.32 3.00 15.52
C GLU A 192 -15.32 2.97 14.35
N VAL A 193 -14.98 3.59 13.22
CA VAL A 193 -15.86 3.63 12.05
C VAL A 193 -16.04 2.25 11.42
N GLY A 194 -17.30 1.80 11.32
CA GLY A 194 -17.66 0.54 10.66
C GLY A 194 -17.14 0.45 9.21
N ARG A 195 -16.78 -0.76 8.78
CA ARG A 195 -16.22 -1.02 7.42
C ARG A 195 -17.29 -1.24 6.35
N ASP A 196 -18.52 -0.83 6.64
CA ASP A 196 -19.64 -0.84 5.71
C ASP A 196 -19.60 0.36 4.75
N ARG A 197 -20.56 0.42 3.81
CA ARG A 197 -20.61 1.48 2.80
C ARG A 197 -20.78 2.88 3.42
N ARG A 198 -21.49 3.02 4.55
CA ARG A 198 -21.73 4.32 5.21
C ARG A 198 -20.46 4.77 5.93
N GLY A 199 -19.83 3.90 6.71
CA GLY A 199 -18.59 4.22 7.41
C GLY A 199 -17.44 4.54 6.46
N MET A 200 -17.29 3.79 5.36
CA MET A 200 -16.26 4.10 4.37
C MET A 200 -16.53 5.41 3.60
N LYS A 201 -17.81 5.80 3.39
CA LYS A 201 -18.13 7.15 2.86
C LYS A 201 -17.72 8.25 3.83
N LEU A 202 -17.94 8.03 5.12
CA LEU A 202 -17.61 8.96 6.19
C LEU A 202 -16.09 9.15 6.30
N LEU A 203 -15.31 8.06 6.26
CA LEU A 203 -13.86 8.12 6.18
C LEU A 203 -13.36 8.91 4.96
N ALA A 204 -13.94 8.70 3.78
CA ALA A 204 -13.56 9.48 2.60
C ALA A 204 -13.82 10.98 2.75
N ALA A 205 -14.91 11.36 3.43
CA ALA A 205 -15.21 12.77 3.71
C ALA A 205 -14.18 13.39 4.65
N MET A 206 -13.79 12.68 5.72
CA MET A 206 -12.73 13.12 6.63
C MET A 206 -11.38 13.25 5.92
N ILE A 207 -10.99 12.22 5.16
CA ILE A 207 -9.79 12.23 4.33
C ILE A 207 -9.78 13.46 3.44
N GLY A 208 -10.92 13.80 2.82
CA GLY A 208 -11.07 15.01 2.01
C GLY A 208 -10.85 16.30 2.80
N GLN A 209 -11.41 16.41 4.01
CA GLN A 209 -11.21 17.58 4.88
C GLN A 209 -9.75 17.72 5.34
N MET A 210 -9.11 16.61 5.69
CA MET A 210 -7.72 16.60 6.15
C MET A 210 -6.76 16.89 5.01
N THR A 211 -7.01 16.34 3.82
CA THR A 211 -6.25 16.65 2.61
C THR A 211 -6.32 18.15 2.30
N ARG A 212 -7.50 18.77 2.33
CA ARG A 212 -7.65 20.22 2.14
C ARG A 212 -6.91 21.03 3.21
N THR A 213 -6.84 20.52 4.43
CA THR A 213 -6.10 21.16 5.51
C THR A 213 -4.60 21.09 5.26
N LEU A 214 -4.05 19.91 4.95
CA LEU A 214 -2.65 19.74 4.57
C LEU A 214 -2.26 20.60 3.35
N GLU A 215 -3.15 20.69 2.35
CA GLU A 215 -2.92 21.50 1.13
C GLU A 215 -2.87 23.01 1.38
N ARG A 216 -3.56 23.52 2.42
CA ARG A 216 -3.46 24.94 2.81
C ARG A 216 -2.10 25.32 3.36
N TYR A 217 -1.34 24.34 3.86
CA TYR A 217 0.04 24.51 4.35
C TYR A 217 1.04 24.01 3.30
N GLN A 218 0.87 24.44 2.05
CA GLN A 218 1.63 23.92 0.90
C GLN A 218 3.16 24.00 1.09
N SER A 219 3.67 25.03 1.77
CA SER A 219 5.09 25.18 2.14
C SER A 219 5.61 24.05 3.02
N ASP A 220 4.73 23.44 3.82
CA ASP A 220 5.05 22.44 4.84
C ASP A 220 4.48 21.05 4.52
N PHE A 221 3.73 20.90 3.41
CA PHE A 221 3.09 19.63 3.03
C PHE A 221 4.09 18.48 3.02
N ASN A 222 5.25 18.66 2.36
CA ASN A 222 6.28 17.63 2.29
C ASN A 222 6.71 17.20 3.70
N ARG A 223 6.96 18.16 4.58
CA ARG A 223 7.37 17.89 5.96
C ARG A 223 6.27 17.17 6.75
N LEU A 224 5.02 17.66 6.65
CA LEU A 224 3.87 17.12 7.38
C LEU A 224 3.43 15.72 6.92
N VAL A 225 3.81 15.29 5.71
CA VAL A 225 3.56 13.90 5.28
C VAL A 225 4.73 12.96 5.62
N HIS A 226 5.92 13.49 5.94
CA HIS A 226 7.06 12.71 6.40
C HIS A 226 7.04 12.54 7.93
N MET A 227 6.06 11.75 8.40
CA MET A 227 5.83 11.48 9.83
C MET A 227 6.13 10.03 10.23
N ALA A 228 6.39 9.14 9.27
CA ALA A 228 6.61 7.73 9.55
C ALA A 228 7.94 7.49 10.26
N THR A 229 7.87 6.64 11.26
CA THR A 229 8.98 6.12 12.06
C THR A 229 9.43 4.75 11.49
N PRO A 230 10.64 4.28 11.83
CA PRO A 230 11.07 2.92 11.49
C PRO A 230 10.07 1.84 11.98
N GLU A 231 9.50 2.04 13.16
CA GLU A 231 8.53 1.15 13.80
C GLU A 231 7.25 1.03 12.97
N ASP A 232 6.83 2.10 12.28
CA ASP A 232 5.66 2.05 11.39
C ASP A 232 5.88 1.12 10.19
N ASN A 233 7.06 1.19 9.59
CA ASN A 233 7.41 0.30 8.48
C ASN A 233 7.49 -1.14 8.97
N GLU A 234 8.08 -1.36 10.14
CA GLU A 234 8.24 -2.70 10.69
C GLU A 234 6.90 -3.31 11.07
N LEU A 235 6.00 -2.53 11.68
CA LEU A 235 4.62 -2.94 11.93
C LEU A 235 3.92 -3.36 10.62
N MET A 236 4.02 -2.57 9.55
CA MET A 236 3.43 -2.94 8.26
C MET A 236 4.03 -4.24 7.70
N ARG A 237 5.34 -4.42 7.86
CA ARG A 237 6.06 -5.59 7.40
C ARG A 237 5.64 -6.83 8.20
N ASP A 238 5.53 -6.72 9.51
CA ASP A 238 5.02 -7.76 10.41
C ASP A 238 3.62 -8.22 10.02
N ARG A 239 2.72 -7.26 9.80
CA ARG A 239 1.35 -7.55 9.38
C ARG A 239 1.26 -8.32 8.06
N VAL A 240 2.22 -8.11 7.15
CA VAL A 240 2.32 -8.90 5.92
C VAL A 240 2.95 -10.28 6.19
N MET A 241 3.98 -10.35 7.04
CA MET A 241 4.63 -11.60 7.43
C MET A 241 3.66 -12.58 8.11
N GLU A 242 2.75 -12.10 8.95
CA GLU A 242 1.67 -12.89 9.58
C GLU A 242 0.78 -13.65 8.57
N LEU A 243 0.79 -13.24 7.29
CA LEU A 243 -0.05 -13.79 6.22
C LEU A 243 0.72 -14.71 5.27
N LEU A 244 2.02 -14.88 5.51
CA LEU A 244 2.91 -15.67 4.69
C LEU A 244 3.24 -17.00 5.39
N PRO A 245 3.67 -18.03 4.65
CA PRO A 245 4.10 -19.30 5.25
C PRO A 245 5.25 -19.13 6.25
N ASP A 246 5.31 -20.00 7.26
CA ASP A 246 6.26 -19.89 8.38
C ASP A 246 7.75 -19.96 7.98
N ASP A 247 8.06 -20.53 6.81
CA ASP A 247 9.41 -20.60 6.26
C ASP A 247 9.89 -19.28 5.64
N TRP A 248 9.03 -18.26 5.59
CA TRP A 248 9.38 -16.94 5.08
C TRP A 248 10.13 -16.12 6.11
N ARG A 249 11.08 -15.31 5.63
CA ARG A 249 11.93 -14.48 6.47
C ARG A 249 12.07 -13.06 5.96
N LYS A 250 12.31 -12.16 6.90
CA LYS A 250 12.74 -10.79 6.63
C LYS A 250 14.20 -10.78 6.22
N VAL A 251 14.52 -10.08 5.14
CA VAL A 251 15.90 -9.85 4.69
C VAL A 251 16.16 -8.35 4.52
N GLU A 252 17.38 -7.91 4.82
CA GLU A 252 17.80 -6.52 4.59
C GLU A 252 18.33 -6.31 3.17
N THR A 253 18.89 -7.36 2.58
CA THR A 253 19.33 -7.40 1.19
C THR A 253 18.90 -8.73 0.57
N PRO A 254 18.36 -8.73 -0.66
CA PRO A 254 17.94 -9.98 -1.30
C PRO A 254 19.15 -10.87 -1.58
N SER A 255 19.00 -12.17 -1.31
CA SER A 255 20.03 -13.18 -1.58
C SER A 255 20.41 -13.28 -3.06
N HIS A 256 19.47 -12.95 -3.96
CA HIS A 256 19.70 -12.83 -5.39
C HIS A 256 19.10 -11.53 -5.95
N ARG A 257 19.93 -10.71 -6.60
CA ARG A 257 19.45 -9.61 -7.46
C ARG A 257 18.88 -10.20 -8.75
N ASP A 258 17.78 -10.95 -8.65
CA ASP A 258 17.06 -11.33 -9.85
C ASP A 258 16.27 -10.11 -10.34
N ARG A 259 16.94 -9.24 -11.11
CA ARG A 259 16.25 -8.73 -12.29
C ARG A 259 15.88 -10.00 -13.04
N PRO A 260 14.59 -10.37 -13.18
CA PRO A 260 14.26 -11.48 -14.07
C PRO A 260 14.86 -11.10 -15.41
N ASP A 261 15.76 -11.97 -15.89
CA ASP A 261 16.27 -11.88 -17.24
C ASP A 261 15.07 -11.65 -18.15
N LYS A 262 15.22 -10.70 -19.08
CA LYS A 262 14.16 -10.33 -20.04
C LYS A 262 13.81 -11.47 -21.01
N GLN A 263 14.24 -12.71 -20.75
CA GLN A 263 14.01 -13.87 -21.59
C GLN A 263 13.64 -15.07 -20.72
N LYS A 264 12.54 -15.73 -21.11
CA LYS A 264 11.94 -16.98 -20.57
C LYS A 264 10.77 -16.76 -19.63
N LEU A 265 9.69 -16.22 -20.20
CA LEU A 265 8.33 -16.31 -19.64
C LEU A 265 7.57 -17.57 -20.08
N PHE A 266 8.21 -18.51 -20.79
CA PHE A 266 7.65 -19.84 -21.12
C PHE A 266 8.80 -20.86 -21.27
N PRO A 267 8.80 -22.00 -20.56
CA PRO A 267 9.38 -23.23 -21.09
C PRO A 267 8.46 -23.76 -22.20
N GLU A 268 9.07 -24.38 -23.22
CA GLU A 268 8.38 -25.13 -24.28
C GLU A 268 7.44 -26.21 -23.71
#